data_AF-A0AAW8D381-F1
#
_entry.id   AF-A0AAW8D381-F1
#
_cell.length_a   1.000
_cell.length_b   1.000
_cell.length_c   1.000
_cell.angle_alpha   90.00
_cell.angle_beta   90.00
_cell.angle_gamma   90.00
#
_symmetry.space_group_name_H-M   'P 1'
#
loop_
_entity.id
_entity.type
_entity.pdbx_description
1 polymer ?
#
loop_
_entity_poly.entity_id
_entity_poly.type
_entity_poly.pdbx_seq_one_letter_code
_entity_poly.pdbx_strand_id
1 'polypeptide(L)'
;MTDARNMSFADIQKRIQEMDNERAQLELALQAKRGEELKVLADAYAKKLEAAGFSISEGKAALDPYDKSGAKRTRSPNGSQASEAKAYVKGTVYKDPNSSATWTGGTKGRQPPWLIAALEGAPDKVKAYEKLAIGGDLVNNG
;
A
#
# COMPACT_ATOMS: atom_id res chain seq x y z
N MET A 1 -15.23 -37.97 29.50
CA MET A 1 -14.07 -37.09 29.24
C MET A 1 -13.23 -37.10 30.50
N THR A 2 -11.95 -37.50 30.41
CA THR A 2 -11.04 -37.40 31.56
C THR A 2 -10.87 -35.93 31.91
N ASP A 3 -11.21 -35.57 33.15
CA ASP A 3 -11.08 -34.21 33.66
C ASP A 3 -9.60 -33.79 33.56
N ALA A 4 -9.32 -32.62 32.99
CA ALA A 4 -7.94 -32.13 32.82
C ALA A 4 -7.17 -32.02 34.15
N ARG A 5 -7.90 -31.99 35.27
CA ARG A 5 -7.37 -32.00 36.64
C ARG A 5 -6.66 -33.30 37.03
N ASN A 6 -6.90 -34.40 36.32
CA ASN A 6 -6.32 -35.73 36.62
C ASN A 6 -5.22 -36.15 35.63
N MET A 7 -4.79 -35.26 34.72
CA MET A 7 -3.72 -35.53 33.74
C MET A 7 -2.39 -34.94 34.24
N SER A 8 -1.27 -35.60 33.94
CA SER A 8 0.04 -35.03 34.27
C SER A 8 0.30 -33.78 33.43
N PHE A 9 1.15 -32.88 33.92
CA PHE A 9 1.53 -31.68 33.16
C PHE A 9 2.12 -32.03 31.79
N ALA A 10 2.88 -33.13 31.70
CA ALA A 10 3.42 -33.64 30.43
C ALA A 10 2.30 -34.09 29.47
N ASP A 11 1.25 -34.74 29.98
CA ASP A 11 0.10 -35.16 29.17
C ASP A 11 -0.72 -33.96 28.69
N ILE A 12 -0.86 -32.93 29.54
CA ILE A 12 -1.50 -31.66 29.19
C ILE A 12 -0.71 -30.95 28.08
N GLN A 13 0.62 -30.86 28.21
CA GLN A 13 1.48 -30.27 27.19
C GLN A 13 1.39 -31.02 25.86
N LYS A 14 1.42 -32.36 25.89
CA LYS A 14 1.26 -33.19 24.71
C LYS A 14 -0.09 -32.96 24.03
N ARG A 15 -1.17 -32.86 24.82
CA ARG A 15 -2.52 -32.61 24.31
C ARG A 15 -2.66 -31.23 23.66
N ILE A 16 -2.01 -30.21 24.21
CA ILE A 16 -1.98 -28.87 23.60
C ILE A 16 -1.28 -28.93 22.25
N GLN A 17 -0.12 -29.60 22.17
CA GLN A 17 0.61 -29.73 20.92
C GLN A 17 -0.18 -30.53 19.85
N GLU A 18 -0.86 -31.59 20.26
CA GLU A 18 -1.76 -32.36 19.37
C GLU A 18 -2.89 -31.48 18.84
N MET A 19 -3.55 -30.71 19.72
CA MET A 19 -4.61 -29.79 19.32
C MET A 19 -4.12 -28.68 18.37
N ASP A 20 -2.92 -28.13 18.58
CA ASP A 20 -2.35 -27.13 17.69
C ASP A 20 -2.01 -27.71 16.32
N ASN A 21 -1.48 -28.94 16.28
CA ASN A 21 -1.24 -29.65 15.03
C ASN A 21 -2.53 -29.97 14.29
N GLU A 22 -3.58 -30.41 15.00
CA GLU A 22 -4.91 -30.66 14.43
C GLU A 22 -5.52 -29.36 13.86
N ARG A 23 -5.41 -28.24 14.58
CA ARG A 23 -5.86 -26.93 14.09
C ARG A 23 -5.13 -26.51 12.82
N ALA A 24 -3.81 -26.65 12.79
CA ALA A 24 -3.02 -26.32 11.60
C ALA A 24 -3.44 -27.17 10.39
N GLN A 25 -3.68 -28.47 10.59
CA GLN A 25 -4.16 -29.35 9.52
C GLN A 25 -5.56 -28.98 9.05
N LEU A 26 -6.48 -28.64 9.96
CA LEU A 26 -7.83 -28.22 9.63
C LEU A 26 -7.85 -26.89 8.86
N GLU A 27 -6.99 -25.94 9.22
CA GLU A 27 -6.84 -24.68 8.50
C GLU A 27 -6.31 -24.90 7.07
N LEU A 28 -5.30 -25.75 6.90
CA LEU A 28 -4.79 -26.12 5.57
C LEU A 28 -5.86 -26.82 4.73
N ALA A 29 -6.60 -27.77 5.31
CA ALA A 29 -7.69 -28.46 4.63
C ALA A 29 -8.83 -27.50 4.24
N LEU A 30 -9.16 -26.54 5.11
CA LEU A 30 -10.16 -25.51 4.83
C LEU A 30 -9.72 -24.59 3.69
N GLN A 31 -8.45 -24.17 3.69
CA GLN A 31 -7.89 -23.35 2.61
C GLN A 31 -7.87 -24.10 1.27
N ALA A 32 -7.48 -25.39 1.29
CA ALA A 32 -7.51 -26.23 0.09
C ALA A 32 -8.93 -26.36 -0.48
N LYS A 33 -9.91 -26.71 0.36
CA LYS A 33 -11.33 -26.80 -0.05
C LYS A 33 -11.86 -25.48 -0.60
N ARG A 34 -11.54 -24.36 0.06
CA ARG A 34 -11.93 -23.02 -0.43
C ARG A 34 -11.32 -22.72 -1.80
N GLY A 35 -10.07 -23.11 -2.03
CA GLY A 35 -9.41 -22.92 -3.33
C GLY A 35 -10.07 -23.73 -4.45
N GLU A 36 -10.45 -24.96 -4.16
CA GLU A 36 -11.16 -25.83 -5.11
C GLU A 36 -12.57 -25.30 -5.42
N GLU A 37 -13.35 -24.93 -4.40
CA GLU A 37 -14.68 -24.35 -4.58
C GLU A 37 -14.62 -23.06 -5.40
N LEU A 38 -13.64 -22.19 -5.12
CA LEU A 38 -13.46 -20.95 -5.88
C LEU A 38 -13.14 -21.22 -7.35
N LYS A 39 -12.31 -22.24 -7.63
CA LYS A 39 -12.00 -22.64 -9.01
C LYS A 39 -13.24 -23.13 -9.75
N VAL A 40 -14.06 -23.98 -9.12
CA VAL A 40 -15.32 -24.46 -9.72
C VAL A 40 -16.26 -23.30 -10.02
N LEU A 41 -16.38 -22.33 -9.12
CA LEU A 41 -17.19 -21.14 -9.34
C LEU A 41 -16.65 -20.28 -10.48
N ALA A 42 -15.33 -20.11 -10.56
CA ALA A 42 -14.69 -19.38 -11.66
C ALA A 42 -14.90 -20.06 -13.02
N ASP A 43 -14.77 -21.39 -13.08
CA ASP A 43 -15.03 -22.17 -14.30
C ASP A 43 -16.50 -22.07 -14.73
N ALA A 44 -17.42 -22.14 -13.77
CA ALA A 44 -18.85 -21.97 -14.03
C ALA A 44 -19.18 -20.55 -14.52
N TYR A 45 -18.51 -19.53 -13.98
CA TYR A 45 -18.66 -18.15 -14.42
C TYR A 45 -18.17 -17.95 -15.85
N ALA A 46 -16.97 -18.45 -16.17
CA ALA A 46 -16.39 -18.37 -17.51
C ALA A 46 -17.30 -19.02 -18.56
N LYS A 47 -17.77 -20.24 -18.29
CA LYS A 47 -18.70 -20.96 -19.18
C LYS A 47 -20.00 -20.21 -19.42
N LYS A 48 -20.54 -19.53 -18.40
CA LYS A 48 -21.76 -18.72 -18.54
C LYS A 48 -21.54 -17.47 -19.39
N LEU A 49 -20.38 -16.83 -19.28
CA LEU A 49 -20.03 -15.69 -20.14
C LEU A 49 -19.88 -16.13 -21.59
N GLU A 50 -19.13 -17.21 -21.83
CA GLU A 50 -18.92 -17.76 -23.18
C GLU A 50 -20.24 -18.18 -23.83
N ALA A 51 -21.13 -18.86 -23.08
CA ALA A 51 -22.45 -19.25 -23.57
C ALA A 51 -23.35 -18.06 -23.92
N ALA A 52 -23.14 -16.91 -23.26
CA ALA A 52 -23.84 -15.67 -23.54
C ALA A 52 -23.12 -14.77 -24.56
N GLY A 53 -21.98 -15.21 -25.09
CA GLY A 53 -21.20 -14.47 -26.09
C GLY A 53 -20.36 -13.32 -25.52
N PHE A 54 -20.17 -13.24 -24.20
CA PHE A 54 -19.34 -12.23 -23.54
C PHE A 54 -17.91 -12.72 -23.33
N SER A 55 -16.95 -11.79 -23.39
CA SER A 55 -15.57 -12.06 -22.99
C SER A 55 -15.41 -12.07 -21.46
N ILE A 56 -14.38 -12.76 -20.98
CA ILE A 56 -14.01 -12.76 -19.54
C ILE A 56 -13.70 -11.33 -19.05
N SER A 57 -13.12 -10.47 -19.90
CA SER A 57 -12.85 -9.07 -19.57
C SER A 57 -14.12 -8.26 -19.30
N GLU A 58 -15.16 -8.44 -20.12
CA GLU A 58 -16.44 -7.76 -19.93
C GLU A 58 -17.14 -8.25 -18.67
N GLY A 59 -17.13 -9.56 -18.44
CA GLY A 59 -17.63 -10.12 -17.19
C GLY A 59 -16.88 -9.57 -15.98
N LYS A 60 -15.55 -9.47 -16.02
CA LYS A 60 -14.79 -8.88 -14.91
C LYS A 60 -15.18 -7.41 -14.66
N ALA A 61 -15.33 -6.61 -15.71
CA ALA A 61 -15.80 -5.22 -15.57
C ALA A 61 -17.22 -5.15 -14.98
N ALA A 62 -18.10 -6.09 -15.33
CA ALA A 62 -19.45 -6.18 -14.77
C ALA A 62 -19.49 -6.53 -13.27
N LEU A 63 -18.40 -7.09 -12.72
CA LEU A 63 -18.28 -7.37 -11.28
C LEU A 63 -17.87 -6.15 -10.45
N ASP A 64 -17.34 -5.10 -11.06
CA ASP A 64 -16.83 -3.91 -10.35
C ASP A 64 -17.87 -3.29 -9.38
N PRO A 65 -19.17 -3.16 -9.71
CA PRO A 65 -20.17 -2.62 -8.78
C PRO A 65 -20.44 -3.50 -7.55
N TYR A 66 -20.10 -4.79 -7.62
CA TYR A 66 -20.32 -5.77 -6.56
C TYR A 66 -19.11 -5.94 -5.65
N ASP A 67 -17.96 -5.42 -6.05
CA ASP A 67 -16.76 -5.41 -5.22
C ASP A 67 -16.87 -4.38 -4.08
N LYS A 68 -17.44 -4.82 -2.96
CA LYS A 68 -17.57 -4.03 -1.73
C LYS A 68 -16.25 -3.93 -0.94
N SER A 69 -15.21 -4.68 -1.32
CA SER A 69 -13.88 -4.57 -0.70
C SER A 69 -13.13 -3.33 -1.21
N GLY A 70 -13.53 -2.83 -2.38
CA GLY A 70 -13.11 -1.55 -2.93
C GLY A 70 -14.00 -0.40 -2.47
N ALA A 71 -13.90 0.01 -1.19
CA ALA A 71 -14.21 1.40 -0.85
C ALA A 71 -13.25 2.32 -1.64
N LYS A 72 -13.66 2.64 -2.87
CA LYS A 72 -13.10 3.58 -3.86
C LYS A 72 -11.58 3.76 -3.85
N ARG A 73 -10.89 3.04 -4.73
CA ARG A 73 -9.95 3.72 -5.64
C ARG A 73 -10.63 3.92 -6.99
N THR A 74 -11.69 4.72 -6.99
CA THR A 74 -12.07 5.44 -8.19
C THR A 74 -10.83 6.17 -8.67
N ARG A 75 -10.27 5.80 -9.82
CA ARG A 75 -9.48 6.77 -10.59
C ARG A 75 -10.46 7.90 -10.87
N SER A 76 -10.32 8.99 -10.12
CA SER A 76 -11.13 10.17 -10.34
C SER A 76 -10.97 10.56 -11.81
N PRO A 77 -12.06 10.89 -12.52
CA PRO A 77 -11.96 11.51 -13.84
C PRO A 77 -11.25 12.87 -13.76
N ASN A 78 -11.09 13.43 -12.56
CA ASN A 78 -10.09 14.46 -12.29
C ASN A 78 -8.68 13.84 -12.26
N GLY A 79 -8.10 13.63 -13.43
CA GLY A 79 -6.66 13.75 -13.66
C GLY A 79 -6.15 15.19 -13.45
N SER A 80 -6.73 15.89 -12.48
CA SER A 80 -6.59 17.32 -12.18
C SER A 80 -7.02 17.61 -10.74
N GLN A 81 -6.78 16.69 -9.80
CA GLN A 81 -6.16 17.22 -8.59
C GLN A 81 -4.75 17.57 -9.04
N ALA A 82 -4.55 18.85 -9.38
CA ALA A 82 -3.23 19.41 -9.51
C ALA A 82 -2.48 18.90 -8.28
N SER A 83 -1.50 18.01 -8.49
CA SER A 83 -0.49 17.77 -7.46
C SER A 83 -0.09 19.16 -7.02
N GLU A 84 -0.24 19.49 -5.73
CA GLU A 84 0.19 20.79 -5.19
C GLU A 84 1.45 21.19 -5.92
N ALA A 85 1.36 22.31 -6.66
CA ALA A 85 2.32 22.67 -7.70
C ALA A 85 3.72 22.35 -7.18
N LYS A 86 4.37 21.36 -7.80
CA LYS A 86 5.55 20.71 -7.21
C LYS A 86 6.50 21.81 -6.76
N ALA A 87 6.71 21.86 -5.45
CA ALA A 87 7.24 23.04 -4.80
C ALA A 87 8.77 23.04 -4.99
N TYR A 88 9.21 23.46 -6.18
CA TYR A 88 10.60 23.70 -6.58
C TYR A 88 10.66 24.54 -7.86
N VAL A 89 11.77 25.25 -8.07
CA VAL A 89 12.09 25.93 -9.32
C VAL A 89 12.81 24.95 -10.24
N LYS A 90 12.23 24.68 -11.41
CA LYS A 90 12.79 23.72 -12.37
C LYS A 90 14.16 24.20 -12.87
N GLY A 91 15.16 23.32 -12.86
CA GLY A 91 16.52 23.61 -13.29
C GLY A 91 17.44 24.20 -12.21
N THR A 92 16.89 24.54 -11.04
CA THR A 92 17.68 25.05 -9.90
C THR A 92 18.31 23.91 -9.12
N VAL A 93 19.60 24.02 -8.81
CA VAL A 93 20.31 23.06 -7.95
C VAL A 93 20.21 23.51 -6.50
N TYR A 94 19.58 22.69 -5.67
CA TYR A 94 19.47 22.89 -4.22
C TYR A 94 20.58 22.13 -3.51
N LYS A 95 21.17 22.73 -2.48
CA LYS A 95 22.18 22.08 -1.63
C LYS A 95 21.62 21.82 -0.25
N ASP A 96 21.93 20.64 0.29
CA ASP A 96 21.63 20.33 1.68
C ASP A 96 22.54 21.17 2.61
N PRO A 97 21.99 21.89 3.61
CA PRO A 97 22.82 22.62 4.56
C PRO A 97 23.63 21.70 5.49
N ASN A 98 23.18 20.46 5.70
CA ASN A 98 23.78 19.53 6.65
C ASN A 98 24.67 18.48 5.97
N SER A 99 24.69 18.42 4.63
CA SER A 99 25.48 17.43 3.88
C SER A 99 25.94 17.99 2.53
N SER A 100 26.86 17.31 1.86
CA SER A 100 27.27 17.66 0.49
C SER A 100 26.26 17.22 -0.58
N ALA A 101 25.07 16.74 -0.20
CA ALA A 101 24.04 16.30 -1.13
C ALA A 101 23.46 17.48 -1.93
N THR A 102 23.20 17.24 -3.21
CA THR A 102 22.56 18.22 -4.09
C THR A 102 21.37 17.60 -4.81
N TRP A 103 20.35 18.41 -5.08
CA TRP A 103 19.16 17.97 -5.81
C TRP A 103 18.71 19.04 -6.80
N THR A 104 18.47 18.66 -8.05
CA THR A 104 18.04 19.59 -9.10
C THR A 104 16.52 19.58 -9.23
N GLY A 105 15.92 20.77 -9.22
CA GLY A 105 14.49 20.99 -9.41
C GLY A 105 13.99 20.41 -10.73
N GLY A 106 13.02 19.49 -10.66
CA GLY A 106 12.39 18.90 -11.84
C GLY A 106 13.13 17.72 -12.45
N THR A 107 14.16 17.20 -11.79
CA THR A 107 14.78 15.91 -12.15
C THR A 107 13.82 14.76 -11.87
N LYS A 108 13.95 13.64 -12.61
CA LYS A 108 13.14 12.44 -12.34
C LYS A 108 13.44 11.92 -10.93
N GLY A 109 12.45 11.98 -10.04
CA GLY A 109 12.56 11.44 -8.68
C GLY A 109 11.68 12.18 -7.68
N ARG A 110 11.63 11.64 -6.45
CA ARG A 110 10.98 12.28 -5.31
C ARG A 110 11.89 13.39 -4.79
N GLN A 111 11.30 14.53 -4.43
CA GLN A 111 11.99 15.60 -3.72
C GLN A 111 12.54 15.05 -2.39
N PRO A 112 13.81 15.33 -2.03
CA PRO A 112 14.39 14.77 -0.82
C PRO A 112 13.77 15.37 0.45
N PRO A 113 13.68 14.60 1.55
CA PRO A 113 13.03 15.06 2.79
C PRO A 113 13.63 16.33 3.39
N TRP A 114 14.95 16.51 3.31
CA TRP A 114 15.64 17.70 3.82
C TRP A 114 15.16 18.98 3.15
N LEU A 115 14.87 18.93 1.85
CA LEU A 115 14.38 20.07 1.09
C LEU A 115 12.91 20.35 1.45
N ILE A 116 12.08 19.32 1.65
CA ILE A 116 10.68 19.48 2.04
C ILE A 116 10.58 20.13 3.43
N ALA A 117 11.30 19.61 4.42
CA ALA A 117 11.30 20.12 5.79
C ALA A 117 11.79 21.57 5.86
N ALA A 118 12.82 21.91 5.08
CA ALA A 118 13.33 23.28 4.95
C ALA A 118 12.26 24.24 4.42
N LEU A 119 11.42 23.81 3.48
CA LEU A 119 10.41 24.66 2.85
C LEU A 119 9.10 24.79 3.65
N GLU A 120 8.79 23.81 4.49
CA GLU A 120 7.60 23.85 5.36
C GLU A 120 7.71 24.90 6.47
N GLY A 121 8.92 25.16 6.98
CA GLY A 121 9.17 26.20 7.99
C GLY A 121 9.33 27.61 7.44
N ALA A 122 9.29 27.82 6.12
CA ALA A 122 9.55 29.12 5.51
C ALA A 122 8.28 29.96 5.34
N PRO A 123 8.30 31.26 5.70
CA PRO A 123 7.15 32.15 5.54
C PRO A 123 6.84 32.46 4.06
N ASP A 124 7.85 32.39 3.20
CA ASP A 124 7.73 32.55 1.75
C ASP A 124 8.59 31.50 1.06
N LYS A 125 7.93 30.57 0.37
CA LYS A 125 8.60 29.44 -0.29
C LYS A 125 9.51 29.92 -1.43
N VAL A 126 9.15 30.99 -2.15
CA VAL A 126 9.94 31.50 -3.28
C VAL A 126 11.32 31.96 -2.81
N LYS A 127 11.34 32.76 -1.74
CA LYS A 127 12.60 33.23 -1.12
C LYS A 127 13.40 32.08 -0.53
N ALA A 128 12.73 31.06 0.03
CA ALA A 128 13.40 29.88 0.57
C ALA A 128 14.11 29.06 -0.52
N TYR A 129 13.49 28.88 -1.69
CA TYR A 129 14.14 28.24 -2.83
C TYR A 129 15.38 28.99 -3.29
N GLU A 130 15.29 30.32 -3.42
CA GLU A 130 16.41 31.16 -3.83
C GLU A 130 17.57 31.05 -2.85
N LYS A 131 17.28 31.08 -1.54
CA LYS A 131 18.31 30.94 -0.50
C LYS A 131 19.04 29.61 -0.54
N LEU A 132 18.30 28.50 -0.67
CA LEU A 132 18.85 27.15 -0.77
C LEU A 132 19.61 26.89 -2.08
N ALA A 133 19.30 27.66 -3.14
CA ALA A 133 20.05 27.62 -4.39
C ALA A 133 21.40 28.36 -4.28
N ILE A 134 21.44 29.45 -3.52
CA ILE A 134 22.64 30.28 -3.31
C ILE A 134 23.53 29.70 -2.19
N GLY A 135 23.03 28.72 -1.41
CA GLY A 135 23.76 28.08 -0.31
C GLY A 135 23.62 28.80 1.03
N GLY A 136 22.58 29.61 1.20
CA GLY A 136 22.27 30.24 2.49
C GLY A 136 21.35 29.37 3.34
N ASP A 137 21.76 29.03 4.55
CA ASP A 137 20.95 28.29 5.51
C ASP A 137 19.64 29.00 5.80
N LEU A 138 18.51 28.29 5.82
CA LEU A 138 17.27 28.84 6.36
C LEU A 138 17.42 28.98 7.88
N VAL A 139 17.91 30.14 8.31
CA VAL A 139 17.90 30.55 9.71
C VAL A 139 16.45 30.48 10.22
N ASN A 140 16.19 29.51 11.09
CA ASN A 140 14.97 29.45 11.88
C ASN A 140 14.93 30.71 12.75
N ASN A 141 14.09 31.69 12.37
CA ASN A 141 13.69 32.71 13.33
C ASN A 141 12.74 32.03 14.30
N GLY A 142 13.23 31.81 15.53
CA GLY A 142 12.43 31.29 16.64
C GLY A 142 11.33 32.25 17.08
#